data_AF-A0A1A2MB52-F1
#
_entry.id   AF-A0A1A2MB52-F1
#
_cell.length_a   1.000
_cell.length_b   1.000
_cell.length_c   1.000
_cell.angle_alpha   90.00
_cell.angle_beta   90.00
_cell.angle_gamma   90.00
#
_symmetry.space_group_name_H-M   'P 1'
#
loop_
_entity.id
_entity.type
_entity.pdbx_description
1 polymer ?
#
loop_
_entity_poly.entity_id
_entity_poly.type
_entity_poly.pdbx_seq_one_letter_code
_entity_poly.pdbx_strand_id
1 'polypeptide(L)' 'MQALTKQGITFTNLSDQTVVNAGHGVCQDWANGATLAQTLSDVQGALGLSDHNSGYFIGAATQSYCPQYVSKATQS' A
#
# COMPACT_ATOMS: atom_id res chain seq x y z
N MET A 1 -7.04 10.57 1.09
CA MET A 1 -5.97 10.61 0.07
C MET A 1 -4.92 11.72 0.27
N GLN A 2 -4.87 12.43 1.41
CA GLN A 2 -3.96 13.60 1.55
C GLN A 2 -2.47 13.23 1.82
N ALA A 3 -2.18 12.01 2.29
CA ALA A 3 -0.80 11.59 2.59
C ALA A 3 0.02 11.29 1.33
N LEU A 4 -0.60 10.66 0.32
CA LEU A 4 0.06 10.22 -0.91
C LEU A 4 0.44 11.41 -1.81
N THR A 5 -0.45 12.39 -1.95
CA THR A 5 -0.18 13.60 -2.73
C THR A 5 0.94 14.46 -2.13
N LYS A 6 1.10 14.45 -0.79
CA LYS A 6 2.17 15.18 -0.09
C LYS A 6 3.58 14.61 -0.30
N GLN A 7 3.70 13.40 -0.85
CA GLN A 7 5.00 12.76 -1.14
C GLN A 7 5.31 12.68 -2.63
N GLY A 8 4.52 13.34 -3.50
CA GLY A 8 4.74 13.31 -4.95
C GLY A 8 4.43 11.97 -5.60
N ILE A 9 3.80 11.04 -4.87
CA ILE A 9 3.29 9.79 -5.44
C ILE A 9 2.11 10.16 -6.33
N THR A 10 2.39 10.18 -7.64
CA THR A 10 1.41 10.55 -8.65
C THR A 10 0.94 9.27 -9.31
N PHE A 11 -0.32 8.91 -9.06
CA PHE A 11 -0.96 7.78 -9.72
C PHE A 11 -1.43 8.22 -11.11
N THR A 12 -0.50 8.34 -12.05
CA THR A 12 -0.83 8.76 -13.41
C THR A 12 -1.67 7.68 -14.08
N ASN A 13 -2.87 8.04 -14.55
CA ASN A 13 -3.82 7.16 -15.25
C ASN A 13 -4.46 6.02 -14.43
N LEU A 14 -4.42 6.06 -13.10
CA LEU A 14 -5.18 5.13 -12.26
C LEU A 14 -6.43 5.82 -11.71
N SER A 15 -7.53 5.07 -11.64
CA SER A 15 -8.75 5.57 -10.99
C SER A 15 -8.56 5.58 -9.46
N ASP A 16 -9.23 6.51 -8.78
CA ASP A 16 -9.28 6.52 -7.31
C ASP A 16 -9.73 5.17 -6.74
N GLN A 17 -10.66 4.49 -7.42
CA GLN A 17 -11.13 3.17 -7.04
C GLN A 17 -10.01 2.12 -7.10
N THR A 18 -9.13 2.17 -8.10
CA THR A 18 -7.97 1.27 -8.21
C THR A 18 -7.04 1.45 -7.02
N VAL A 19 -6.76 2.71 -6.64
CA VAL A 19 -5.89 3.03 -5.50
C VAL A 19 -6.51 2.59 -4.18
N VAL A 20 -7.83 2.79 -4.00
CA VAL A 20 -8.55 2.32 -2.81
C VAL A 20 -8.55 0.80 -2.73
N ASN A 21 -8.82 0.10 -3.84
CA ASN A 21 -8.80 -1.36 -3.89
C ASN A 21 -7.43 -1.94 -3.54
N ALA A 22 -6.35 -1.33 -4.05
CA ALA A 22 -5.00 -1.73 -3.69
C ALA A 22 -4.73 -1.54 -2.18
N GLY A 23 -5.29 -0.49 -1.58
CA GLY A 23 -5.18 -0.25 -0.14
C GLY A 23 -5.90 -1.30 0.69
N HIS A 24 -7.07 -1.77 0.23
CA HIS A 24 -7.75 -2.92 0.83
C HIS A 24 -6.97 -4.23 0.60
N GLY A 25 -6.34 -4.39 -0.55
CA GLY A 25 -5.46 -5.53 -0.87
C GLY A 25 -4.33 -5.70 0.15
N VAL A 26 -3.67 -4.62 0.55
CA VAL A 26 -2.65 -4.63 1.61
C VAL A 26 -3.17 -5.27 2.91
N CYS A 27 -4.40 -4.96 3.31
CA CYS A 27 -5.00 -5.55 4.51
C CYS A 27 -5.37 -7.02 4.33
N GLN A 28 -5.77 -7.42 3.11
CA GLN A 28 -6.02 -8.81 2.77
C GLN A 28 -4.73 -9.63 2.85
N ASP A 29 -3.62 -9.10 2.34
CA ASP A 29 -2.31 -9.74 2.40
C ASP A 29 -1.89 -10.00 3.86
N TRP A 30 -2.05 -9.00 4.73
CA TRP A 30 -1.77 -9.16 6.15
C TRP A 30 -2.66 -10.20 6.84
N ALA A 31 -3.95 -10.21 6.51
CA ALA A 31 -4.88 -11.20 7.04
C ALA A 31 -4.53 -12.63 6.58
N ASN A 32 -4.01 -12.77 5.37
CA ASN A 32 -3.55 -14.04 4.80
C ASN A 32 -2.15 -14.45 5.28
N GLY A 33 -1.49 -13.62 6.09
CA GLY A 33 -0.15 -13.89 6.62
C GLY A 33 0.98 -13.64 5.63
N ALA A 34 0.76 -12.84 4.59
CA ALA A 34 1.78 -12.45 3.64
C ALA A 34 2.95 -11.71 4.32
N THR A 35 4.12 -11.81 3.70
CA THR A 35 5.31 -11.05 4.08
C THR A 35 5.30 -9.66 3.44
N LEU A 36 6.08 -8.72 3.99
CA LEU A 36 6.22 -7.39 3.42
C LEU A 36 6.74 -7.40 1.98
N ALA A 37 7.64 -8.32 1.64
CA ALA A 37 8.15 -8.46 0.28
C ALA A 37 7.06 -8.89 -0.73
N GLN A 38 6.14 -9.76 -0.31
CA GLN A 38 4.99 -10.16 -1.14
C GLN A 38 4.04 -8.98 -1.34
N THR A 39 3.63 -8.33 -0.25
CA THR A 39 2.75 -7.15 -0.32
C THR A 39 3.36 -5.99 -1.12
N LEU A 40 4.68 -5.80 -1.06
CA LEU A 40 5.40 -4.88 -1.94
C LEU A 40 5.22 -5.25 -3.41
N SER A 41 5.51 -6.50 -3.76
CA SER A 41 5.39 -6.99 -5.13
C SER A 41 3.97 -6.84 -5.69
N ASP A 42 2.96 -7.11 -4.86
CA ASP A 42 1.54 -7.00 -5.23
C ASP A 42 1.12 -5.53 -5.46
N VAL A 43 1.53 -4.62 -4.59
CA VAL A 43 1.28 -3.17 -4.75
C VAL A 43 1.98 -2.62 -6.00
N GLN A 44 3.22 -3.05 -6.26
CA GLN A 44 3.95 -2.67 -7.46
C GLN A 44 3.23 -3.15 -8.73
N GLY A 45 2.78 -4.40 -8.76
CA GLY A 45 2.03 -4.96 -9.88
C GLY A 45 0.69 -4.24 -10.10
N ALA A 46 0.01 -3.85 -9.02
CA ALA A 46 -1.30 -3.20 -9.10
C ALA A 46 -1.22 -1.71 -9.49
N LEU A 47 -0.20 -0.99 -9.01
CA LEU A 47 -0.13 0.48 -9.10
C LEU A 47 1.06 1.00 -9.93
N GLY A 48 1.97 0.13 -10.38
CA GLY A 48 3.16 0.52 -11.15
C GLY A 48 4.13 1.41 -10.37
N LEU A 49 4.14 1.29 -9.04
CA LEU A 49 4.97 2.09 -8.16
C LEU A 49 6.40 1.54 -8.04
N SER A 50 7.35 2.41 -7.71
CA SER A 50 8.69 2.00 -7.25
C SER A 50 8.61 1.35 -5.86
N ASP A 51 9.66 0.63 -5.45
CA ASP A 51 9.76 0.02 -4.11
C ASP A 51 9.49 1.03 -2.99
N HIS A 52 10.10 2.22 -3.08
CA HIS A 52 9.95 3.28 -2.10
C HIS A 52 8.50 3.78 -2.00
N ASN A 53 7.86 4.08 -3.15
CA ASN A 53 6.49 4.55 -3.17
C ASN A 53 5.51 3.47 -2.73
N SER A 54 5.81 2.20 -3.03
CA SER A 54 5.02 1.04 -2.60
C SER A 54 5.09 0.85 -1.09
N GLY A 55 6.28 0.94 -0.50
CA GLY A 55 6.44 0.88 0.96
C GLY A 55 5.67 1.99 1.69
N TYR A 56 5.73 3.22 1.16
CA TYR A 56 4.96 4.34 1.71
C TYR A 56 3.45 4.10 1.58
N PHE A 57 3.00 3.63 0.40
CA PHE A 57 1.60 3.30 0.17
C PHE A 57 1.11 2.21 1.14
N ILE A 58 1.89 1.15 1.34
CA ILE A 58 1.58 0.05 2.26
C ILE A 58 1.43 0.57 3.68
N GLY A 59 2.36 1.43 4.15
CA GLY A 59 2.27 2.05 5.46
C GLY A 59 0.99 2.88 5.64
N ALA A 60 0.69 3.75 4.67
CA ALA A 60 -0.50 4.59 4.70
C ALA A 60 -1.81 3.77 4.62
N ALA A 61 -1.85 2.75 3.76
CA ALA A 61 -2.99 1.84 3.61
C ALA A 61 -3.22 1.03 4.89
N THR A 62 -2.16 0.48 5.48
CA THR A 62 -2.23 -0.28 6.74
C THR A 62 -2.76 0.59 7.86
N GLN A 63 -2.23 1.81 8.02
CA GLN A 63 -2.70 2.74 9.04
C GLN A 63 -4.18 3.13 8.86
N SER A 64 -4.65 3.22 7.60
CA SER A 64 -6.00 3.70 7.29
C SER A 64 -7.06 2.60 7.35
N TYR A 65 -6.74 1.39 6.88
CA TYR A 65 -7.71 0.33 6.64
C TYR A 65 -7.57 -0.87 7.57
N CYS A 66 -6.39 -1.11 8.14
CA CYS A 66 -6.14 -2.23 9.04
C CYS A 66 -5.05 -1.90 10.08
N PRO A 67 -5.32 -0.95 11.00
CA PRO A 67 -4.35 -0.44 11.95
C PRO A 67 -3.78 -1.52 12.89
N GLN A 68 -4.46 -2.67 13.04
CA GLN A 68 -3.95 -3.81 13.80
C GLN A 68 -2.66 -4.43 13.21
N TYR A 69 -2.34 -4.16 11.93
CA TYR A 69 -1.16 -4.69 11.25
C TYR A 69 -0.04 -3.66 11.07
N VAL A 70 -0.13 -2.49 11.70
CA VAL A 70 0.91 -1.43 11.57
C VAL A 70 2.31 -1.95 11.92
N SER A 71 2.43 -2.85 12.90
CA SER A 71 3.71 -3.47 13.26
C SER A 71 4.31 -4.34 12.15
N LYS A 72 3.52 -4.88 11.22
CA LYS A 72 4.03 -5.57 10.02
C LYS A 72 4.52 -4.59 8.96
N ALA A 73 3.86 -3.44 8.83
CA ALA A 73 4.24 -2.41 7.87
C ALA A 73 5.48 -1.60 8.29
N THR A 74 5.79 -1.53 9.59
CA THR A 74 6.95 -0.78 10.13
C THR A 74 8.18 -1.66 10.42
N GLN A 75 8.17 -2.93 10.03
CA GLN A 75 9.27 -3.87 10.28
C GLN A 75 10.44 -3.77 9.27
N SER A 76 10.46 -2.71 8.46
CA SER A 76 11.50 -2.39 7.47
C SER A 76 12.76 -1.81 8.08
#